data_AF-A0A960K506-F1
#
_entry.id   AF-A0A960K506-F1
#
_cell.length_a   1.000
_cell.length_b   1.000
_cell.length_c   1.000
_cell.angle_alpha   90.00
_cell.angle_beta   90.00
_cell.angle_gamma   90.00
#
_symmetry.space_group_name_H-M   'P 1'
#
loop_
_entity.id
_entity.type
_entity.pdbx_description
1 polymer ?
#
loop_
_entity_poly.entity_id
_entity_poly.type
_entity_poly.pdbx_seq_one_letter_code
_entity_poly.pdbx_strand_id
1 'polypeptide(L)' 'MSTATELLTLTLPNGDQKQIAPGTTPLEVAEGIGPRLAKDAVGAELDG' A
#
# COMPACT_ATOMS: atom_id res chain seq x y z
N MET A 1 -20.97 12.29 -10.55
CA MET A 1 -19.49 12.18 -10.45
C MET A 1 -19.17 10.71 -10.65
N SER A 2 -18.55 10.34 -11.77
CA SER A 2 -18.29 8.93 -12.08
C SER A 2 -17.25 8.37 -11.11
N THR A 3 -17.67 7.49 -10.21
CA THR A 3 -16.80 6.77 -9.26
C THR A 3 -16.20 5.54 -9.94
N ALA A 4 -15.41 5.74 -10.99
CA ALA A 4 -14.50 4.69 -11.42
C ALA A 4 -13.32 4.75 -10.46
N THR A 5 -13.29 3.85 -9.48
CA THR A 5 -12.15 3.71 -8.56
C THR A 5 -10.96 3.22 -9.37
N GLU A 6 -10.17 4.14 -9.91
CA GLU A 6 -8.95 3.80 -10.62
C GLU A 6 -7.92 3.32 -9.60
N LEU A 7 -7.44 2.10 -9.78
CA LEU A 7 -6.47 1.50 -8.88
C LEU A 7 -5.12 2.19 -9.05
N LEU A 8 -4.49 2.53 -7.93
CA LEU A 8 -3.13 3.04 -7.89
C LEU A 8 -2.15 1.89 -7.97
N THR A 9 -1.08 2.05 -8.75
CA THR A 9 0.05 1.11 -8.73
C THR A 9 1.08 1.57 -7.72
N LEU A 10 1.26 0.80 -6.65
CA LEU A 10 2.26 1.02 -5.62
C LEU A 10 3.46 0.09 -5.86
N THR A 11 4.66 0.66 -5.94
CA THR A 11 5.91 -0.11 -5.97
C THR A 11 6.45 -0.26 -4.55
N LEU A 12 6.69 -1.49 -4.14
CA LEU A 12 7.22 -1.84 -2.83
C LEU A 12 8.77 -1.79 -2.84
N PRO A 13 9.42 -1.70 -1.65
CA PRO A 13 10.88 -1.60 -1.55
C PRO A 13 11.64 -2.80 -2.13
N ASN A 14 10.99 -3.94 -2.30
CA ASN A 14 11.56 -5.14 -2.93
C ASN A 14 11.41 -5.15 -4.46
N GLY A 15 10.82 -4.11 -5.06
CA GLY A 15 10.54 -4.00 -6.49
C GLY A 15 9.19 -4.57 -6.93
N ASP A 16 8.43 -5.21 -6.04
CA ASP A 16 7.10 -5.71 -6.38
C ASP A 16 6.12 -4.57 -6.61
N GLN A 17 5.18 -4.75 -7.53
CA GLN A 17 4.10 -3.79 -7.79
C GLN A 17 2.77 -4.35 -7.31
N LYS A 18 1.97 -3.51 -6.65
CA LYS A 18 0.64 -3.87 -6.14
C LYS A 18 -0.39 -2.84 -6.55
N GLN A 19 -1.56 -3.30 -6.97
CA GLN A 19 -2.69 -2.42 -7.26
C GLN A 19 -3.51 -2.23 -5.99
N ILE A 20 -3.71 -0.97 -5.59
CA ILE A 20 -4.43 -0.59 -4.38
C ILE A 20 -5.51 0.44 -4.69
N ALA A 21 -6.55 0.50 -3.87
CA ALA A 21 -7.57 1.52 -4.01
C ALA A 21 -7.02 2.89 -3.56
N PRO A 22 -7.44 4.00 -4.16
CA PRO A 22 -7.21 5.32 -3.60
C PRO A 22 -7.75 5.41 -2.18
N GLY A 23 -6.98 6.03 -1.28
CA GLY A 23 -7.32 6.15 0.14
C GLY A 23 -6.88 4.97 1.01
N THR A 24 -6.30 3.90 0.42
CA THR A 24 -5.65 2.84 1.20
C THR A 24 -4.45 3.39 1.97
N THR A 25 -4.37 3.06 3.24
CA THR A 25 -3.31 3.47 4.16
C THR A 25 -2.09 2.53 4.05
N PRO A 26 -0.88 3.00 4.38
CA PRO A 26 0.30 2.14 4.38
C PRO A 26 0.19 0.95 5.34
N LEU A 27 -0.53 1.11 6.47
CA LEU A 27 -0.79 0.01 7.39
C LEU A 27 -1.63 -1.08 6.73
N GLU A 28 -2.72 -0.72 6.05
CA GLU A 28 -3.56 -1.67 5.31
C GLU A 28 -2.77 -2.39 4.20
N VAL A 29 -1.85 -1.69 3.53
CA VAL A 29 -0.95 -2.33 2.56
C VAL A 29 -0.06 -3.38 3.25
N ALA A 30 0.55 -3.03 4.38
CA ALA A 30 1.42 -3.93 5.15
C ALA A 30 0.64 -5.14 5.70
N GLU A 31 -0.58 -4.93 6.20
CA GLU A 31 -1.48 -6.01 6.65
C GLU A 31 -1.82 -6.97 5.51
N GLY A 32 -2.05 -6.43 4.31
CA GLY A 32 -2.28 -7.19 3.09
C GLY A 32 -1.04 -7.91 2.54
N ILE A 33 0.16 -7.69 3.09
CA ILE A 33 1.37 -8.48 2.81
C ILE A 33 1.53 -9.55 3.89
N GLY A 34 1.36 -9.18 5.16
CA GLY A 34 1.27 -10.14 6.25
C GLY A 34 1.21 -9.47 7.63
N PRO A 35 0.54 -10.09 8.61
CA PRO A 35 0.28 -9.48 9.92
C PRO A 35 1.55 -9.21 10.73
N ARG A 36 2.62 -9.99 10.51
CA ARG A 36 3.91 -9.74 11.17
C ARG A 36 4.57 -8.45 10.66
N LEU A 37 4.55 -8.23 9.34
CA LEU A 37 5.13 -7.02 8.74
C LEU A 37 4.38 -5.77 9.22
N ALA A 38 3.05 -5.80 9.23
CA ALA A 38 2.23 -4.70 9.72
C ALA A 38 2.53 -4.34 11.18
N LYS A 39 2.77 -5.35 12.02
CA LYS A 39 3.11 -5.17 13.43
C LYS A 39 4.52 -4.60 13.64
N ASP A 40 5.47 -5.04 12.83
CA ASP A 40 6.88 -4.62 12.94
C ASP A 40 7.15 -3.27 12.26
N ALA A 41 6.23 -2.79 11.41
CA ALA A 41 6.34 -1.51 10.72
C ALA A 41 6.20 -0.33 11.68
N VAL A 42 7.19 0.58 11.67
CA VAL A 42 7.21 1.81 12.48
C VAL A 42 6.65 3.01 11.70
N GLY A 43 6.81 3.00 10.39
CA GLY A 43 6.35 4.05 9.48
C GLY A 43 6.48 3.60 8.02
N ALA A 44 5.93 4.41 7.13
CA ALA A 44 6.06 4.23 5.69
C ALA A 44 6.46 5.55 5.05
N GLU A 45 7.29 5.47 4.02
CA GLU A 45 7.79 6.60 3.24
C GLU A 45 7.26 6.47 1.82
N LEU A 46 6.94 7.61 1.20
CA LEU A 46 6.48 7.71 -0.18
C LEU A 46 7.39 8.68 -0.92
N ASP A 47 7.93 8.22 -2.05
CA ASP A 47 8.78 9.00 -2.96
C ASP A 47 10.11 9.54 -2.40
N GLY A 48 10.56 9.08 -1.22
CA GLY A 48 11.85 9.45 -0.62
C GLY A 48 11.79 10.70 0.26
#